data_AF-A0A5E4ZF21-F1
#
_entry.id   AF-A0A5E4ZF21-F1
#
_cell.length_a   1.000
_cell.length_b   1.000
_cell.length_c   1.000
_cell.angle_alpha   90.00
_cell.angle_beta   90.00
_cell.angle_gamma   90.00
#
_symmetry.space_group_name_H-M   'P 1'
#
loop_
_entity.id
_entity.type
_entity.pdbx_description
1 polymer ?
#
loop_
_entity_poly.entity_id
_entity_poly.type
_entity_poly.pdbx_seq_one_letter_code
_entity_poly.pdbx_strand_id
1 'polypeptide(L)'
;MHIGKWLTAALAATTGMPINTAPASDFADAFVAGTHPPPSDAGPSPPARPSAMRRASVPAYAPTAAPTFRSTLAPASVTPSADTSAATSPSTSASPSTSTAAPSQPYDWSRPPITRAAYLAEQLAAVPPVCVVGSLMDSGDCLLDVPAGERTYVRVSELMRRGCEKSLPERTQAALSIVRRDADALEAGFEARFASESQGRYATKAIAQRLRERIGDLTPELREALAAGTAYIEVPRLTFQRVVRGTQEAQRNNLFLRIPDRDVPVPAGDALTDEATLGAFIRIPGENGVRTLLVSLSTRATVEPVRHDPMTYTGLHIDHLFGDVPEYYLVGRIHMQKLAAGDDLVHTLSKRLHEGHRRYRDFAYGKTREQVARNSHADVRQPLCEPRRRRLSRTQLLFRRVSLG
;
A
#
# COMPACT_ATOMS: atom_id res chain seq x y z
N MET A 1 -0.49 -29.16 -13.89
CA MET A 1 -0.07 -30.54 -13.57
C MET A 1 1.41 -30.47 -13.18
N HIS A 2 1.74 -30.59 -11.87
CA HIS A 2 3.10 -30.56 -11.27
C HIS A 2 3.98 -29.29 -11.53
N ILE A 3 4.82 -28.75 -10.65
CA ILE A 3 5.24 -28.93 -9.23
C ILE A 3 5.74 -27.53 -8.77
N GLY A 4 5.70 -27.06 -7.51
CA GLY A 4 5.32 -27.73 -6.26
C GLY A 4 6.44 -27.83 -5.21
N LYS A 5 7.09 -26.72 -4.85
CA LYS A 5 8.02 -26.46 -3.70
C LYS A 5 8.34 -24.95 -3.74
N TRP A 6 8.46 -24.18 -2.65
CA TRP A 6 9.13 -24.43 -1.37
C TRP A 6 8.43 -23.70 -0.20
N LEU A 7 8.21 -24.40 0.93
CA LEU A 7 8.67 -24.04 2.28
C LEU A 7 8.09 -25.05 3.29
N THR A 8 8.95 -25.82 3.97
CA THR A 8 8.55 -26.61 5.16
C THR A 8 9.81 -27.07 5.90
N ALA A 9 10.15 -26.41 7.02
CA ALA A 9 11.05 -26.93 8.06
C ALA A 9 11.20 -25.92 9.22
N ALA A 10 10.45 -26.13 10.32
CA ALA A 10 10.89 -25.91 11.70
C ALA A 10 9.76 -26.32 12.67
N LEU A 11 10.14 -26.81 13.87
CA LEU A 11 9.28 -27.14 15.03
C LEU A 11 8.33 -28.35 14.88
N ALA A 12 8.84 -29.53 15.23
CA ALA A 12 8.32 -30.34 16.36
C ALA A 12 9.23 -31.55 16.64
N ALA A 13 9.62 -31.73 17.90
CA ALA A 13 10.14 -33.00 18.42
C ALA A 13 9.59 -33.20 19.84
N THR A 14 9.17 -34.42 20.13
CA THR A 14 8.20 -34.74 21.20
C THR A 14 8.80 -35.37 22.45
N THR A 15 7.97 -35.37 23.49
CA THR A 15 8.11 -35.95 24.84
C THR A 15 8.58 -37.41 24.96
N GLY A 16 9.44 -37.69 25.95
CA GLY A 16 9.10 -38.65 27.03
C GLY A 16 9.72 -40.07 27.10
N MET A 17 10.89 -40.20 27.75
CA MET A 17 11.32 -41.22 28.76
C MET A 17 11.15 -42.76 28.55
N PRO A 18 11.82 -43.65 29.34
CA PRO A 18 13.07 -43.53 30.14
C PRO A 18 14.06 -44.73 29.98
N ILE A 19 15.25 -44.66 30.62
CA ILE A 19 15.90 -45.69 31.51
C ILE A 19 17.41 -45.36 31.73
N ASN A 20 17.90 -45.67 32.93
CA ASN A 20 19.29 -45.72 33.48
C ASN A 20 20.46 -45.88 32.47
N THR A 21 21.71 -45.43 32.73
CA THR A 21 22.44 -45.36 34.02
C THR A 21 23.65 -44.38 33.92
N ALA A 22 24.09 -43.80 35.04
CA ALA A 22 25.41 -43.15 35.18
C ALA A 22 26.52 -44.23 35.42
N PRO A 23 27.87 -43.96 35.46
CA PRO A 23 28.54 -42.74 35.95
C PRO A 23 29.83 -42.28 35.22
N ALA A 24 30.41 -41.15 35.72
CA ALA A 24 31.85 -40.77 35.68
C ALA A 24 32.54 -40.57 34.30
N SER A 25 33.62 -39.78 34.16
CA SER A 25 34.20 -38.66 34.95
C SER A 25 35.13 -37.85 34.01
N ASP A 26 35.70 -36.75 34.52
CA ASP A 26 36.95 -36.11 34.08
C ASP A 26 37.17 -35.75 32.59
N PHE A 27 37.37 -34.45 32.33
CA PHE A 27 38.71 -33.96 31.99
C PHE A 27 38.77 -32.42 32.10
N ALA A 28 39.72 -31.94 32.88
CA ALA A 28 40.14 -30.54 32.93
C ALA A 28 41.63 -30.43 32.56
N ASP A 29 42.07 -29.20 32.28
CA ASP A 29 43.45 -28.71 32.25
C ASP A 29 44.47 -29.23 31.21
N ALA A 30 44.80 -28.33 30.27
CA ALA A 30 46.17 -27.82 30.06
C ALA A 30 46.07 -26.45 29.35
N PHE A 31 46.48 -25.30 29.91
CA PHE A 31 47.86 -24.80 30.12
C PHE A 31 48.74 -24.70 28.83
N VAL A 32 49.53 -23.64 28.56
CA VAL A 32 49.54 -22.22 29.01
C VAL A 32 50.62 -21.42 28.22
N ALA A 33 50.51 -20.08 28.20
CA ALA A 33 51.53 -19.04 27.92
C ALA A 33 52.35 -18.99 26.61
N GLY A 34 52.41 -17.77 26.07
CA GLY A 34 53.45 -17.26 25.17
C GLY A 34 53.39 -15.72 25.14
N THR A 35 54.21 -15.05 25.96
CA THR A 35 54.12 -13.60 26.25
C THR A 35 55.00 -12.69 25.38
N HIS A 36 54.52 -11.45 25.18
CA HIS A 36 55.15 -10.17 24.76
C HIS A 36 56.66 -9.95 25.02
N PRO A 37 57.38 -8.96 24.39
CA PRO A 37 56.94 -7.58 24.06
C PRO A 37 57.48 -6.93 22.74
N PRO A 38 57.17 -5.62 22.45
CA PRO A 38 57.56 -4.91 21.22
C PRO A 38 58.69 -3.85 21.43
N PRO A 39 59.06 -3.07 20.40
CA PRO A 39 59.70 -1.76 20.55
C PRO A 39 58.78 -0.57 20.18
N SER A 40 59.11 0.61 20.73
CA SER A 40 58.35 1.86 20.69
C SER A 40 59.08 2.97 19.89
N ASP A 41 58.55 4.21 20.00
CA ASP A 41 59.18 5.52 19.70
C ASP A 41 59.10 6.02 18.24
N ALA A 42 58.80 7.30 17.94
CA ALA A 42 58.32 8.43 18.76
C ALA A 42 57.53 9.46 17.89
N GLY A 43 56.83 10.41 18.52
CA GLY A 43 56.06 11.49 17.85
C GLY A 43 56.89 12.64 17.26
N PRO A 44 56.30 13.82 16.92
CA PRO A 44 55.49 14.60 17.87
C PRO A 44 54.26 15.37 17.32
N SER A 45 53.53 15.99 18.26
CA SER A 45 52.51 17.06 18.12
C SER A 45 52.76 18.08 19.27
N PRO A 46 52.04 19.23 19.44
CA PRO A 46 51.17 20.03 18.56
C PRO A 46 51.68 21.51 18.49
N PRO A 47 50.83 22.55 18.29
CA PRO A 47 50.21 23.22 19.45
C PRO A 47 48.72 23.61 19.24
N ALA A 48 48.10 24.31 20.20
CA ALA A 48 46.64 24.36 20.37
C ALA A 48 46.02 25.77 20.54
N ARG A 49 44.68 25.83 20.31
CA ARG A 49 43.68 26.79 20.85
C ARG A 49 43.69 28.24 20.28
N PRO A 50 42.60 29.04 20.45
CA PRO A 50 41.55 28.98 21.48
C PRO A 50 40.07 28.97 21.03
N SER A 51 39.19 28.83 22.02
CA SER A 51 37.72 28.76 21.92
C SER A 51 37.04 30.14 21.99
N ALA A 52 35.88 30.32 21.33
CA ALA A 52 34.89 31.31 21.72
C ALA A 52 33.44 30.94 21.33
N MET A 53 32.53 31.35 22.21
CA MET A 53 31.07 31.16 22.27
C MET A 53 30.25 31.44 21.00
N ARG A 54 29.13 30.70 20.81
CA ARG A 54 27.79 31.23 21.15
C ARG A 54 26.69 30.15 21.22
N ARG A 55 25.78 30.32 22.20
CA ARG A 55 24.51 29.60 22.33
C ARG A 55 23.45 30.26 21.43
N ALA A 56 22.49 29.48 20.95
CA ALA A 56 21.17 29.98 20.56
C ALA A 56 20.12 29.21 21.38
N SER A 57 19.17 29.95 21.97
CA SER A 57 18.27 29.44 23.00
C SER A 57 16.88 29.08 22.47
N VAL A 58 16.25 28.11 23.13
CA VAL A 58 14.80 27.87 23.09
C VAL A 58 14.05 29.13 23.56
N PRO A 59 12.83 29.37 23.05
CA PRO A 59 11.73 29.55 24.00
C PRO A 59 10.49 28.72 23.64
N ALA A 60 9.93 28.07 24.64
CA ALA A 60 8.52 27.69 24.65
C ALA A 60 7.82 28.62 25.64
N TYR A 61 6.70 29.23 25.26
CA TYR A 61 5.62 29.61 26.18
C TYR A 61 4.34 29.95 25.38
N ALA A 62 3.22 29.41 25.84
CA ALA A 62 1.85 29.86 25.53
C ALA A 62 1.17 30.15 26.89
N PRO A 63 -0.08 30.63 26.99
CA PRO A 63 -1.00 31.17 25.97
C PRO A 63 -1.47 32.60 26.36
N THR A 64 -2.59 33.11 25.80
CA THR A 64 -3.79 33.61 26.55
C THR A 64 -4.65 34.60 25.73
N ALA A 65 -5.96 34.31 25.65
CA ALA A 65 -7.16 35.15 25.46
C ALA A 65 -7.26 36.26 24.38
N ALA A 66 -8.46 36.33 23.77
CA ALA A 66 -8.99 37.47 23.02
C ALA A 66 -9.52 38.59 23.94
N PRO A 67 -9.86 39.76 23.37
CA PRO A 67 -11.26 40.19 23.50
C PRO A 67 -11.89 40.78 22.22
N THR A 68 -13.23 40.88 22.25
CA THR A 68 -14.15 41.40 21.22
C THR A 68 -14.55 42.87 21.47
N PHE A 69 -15.43 43.43 20.62
CA PHE A 69 -16.10 44.76 20.69
C PHE A 69 -15.29 46.00 20.25
N ARG A 70 -15.87 47.08 19.68
CA ARG A 70 -17.09 47.30 18.83
C ARG A 70 -17.05 48.76 18.28
N SER A 71 -17.66 48.99 17.12
CA SER A 71 -18.14 50.27 16.51
C SER A 71 -17.74 51.65 17.06
N THR A 72 -17.38 52.58 16.16
CA THR A 72 -18.18 53.81 15.90
C THR A 72 -17.89 54.54 14.57
N LEU A 73 -18.98 54.84 13.84
CA LEU A 73 -19.34 56.06 13.08
C LEU A 73 -18.44 56.67 11.97
N ALA A 74 -19.11 56.99 10.85
CA ALA A 74 -18.70 57.90 9.75
C ALA A 74 -19.11 59.37 10.06
N PRO A 75 -18.97 60.38 9.15
CA PRO A 75 -19.85 60.49 7.96
C PRO A 75 -19.34 61.23 6.68
N ALA A 76 -19.94 60.88 5.54
CA ALA A 76 -20.32 61.74 4.37
C ALA A 76 -19.21 62.49 3.56
N SER A 77 -19.40 62.97 2.31
CA SER A 77 -20.62 63.33 1.56
C SER A 77 -20.44 63.37 0.01
N VAL A 78 -21.58 63.41 -0.73
CA VAL A 78 -21.83 63.97 -2.09
C VAL A 78 -21.63 63.08 -3.37
N THR A 79 -22.75 63.00 -4.12
CA THR A 79 -23.06 62.41 -5.46
C THR A 79 -23.09 63.55 -6.55
N PRO A 80 -23.65 63.47 -7.79
CA PRO A 80 -24.42 62.45 -8.56
C PRO A 80 -23.83 62.19 -9.99
N SER A 81 -24.43 61.49 -10.99
CA SER A 81 -25.84 61.30 -11.41
C SER A 81 -26.07 60.09 -12.33
N ALA A 82 -27.33 59.58 -12.34
CA ALA A 82 -28.16 59.05 -13.45
C ALA A 82 -27.58 57.98 -14.42
N ASP A 83 -28.28 56.92 -14.86
CA ASP A 83 -29.69 56.49 -14.70
C ASP A 83 -29.81 54.97 -15.08
N THR A 84 -30.93 54.20 -15.04
CA THR A 84 -32.37 54.46 -14.81
C THR A 84 -33.11 53.21 -14.23
N SER A 85 -34.46 53.28 -14.19
CA SER A 85 -35.47 52.27 -13.80
C SER A 85 -35.42 50.92 -14.57
N ALA A 86 -35.67 49.71 -14.03
CA ALA A 86 -36.61 49.15 -13.03
C ALA A 86 -37.95 48.60 -13.58
N ALA A 87 -38.21 47.28 -13.41
CA ALA A 87 -39.55 46.65 -13.47
C ALA A 87 -39.60 45.21 -12.89
N THR A 88 -40.32 45.06 -11.76
CA THR A 88 -41.34 44.02 -11.48
C THR A 88 -41.01 42.51 -11.45
N SER A 89 -41.07 41.91 -10.25
CA SER A 89 -41.22 40.45 -10.01
C SER A 89 -42.66 39.95 -10.28
N PRO A 90 -42.85 38.63 -10.42
CA PRO A 90 -43.69 37.97 -9.42
C PRO A 90 -43.12 36.64 -8.89
N SER A 91 -43.43 36.35 -7.63
CA SER A 91 -43.07 35.11 -6.94
C SER A 91 -43.93 33.93 -7.41
N THR A 92 -43.32 32.75 -7.57
CA THR A 92 -44.07 31.48 -7.69
C THR A 92 -43.52 30.47 -6.69
N SER A 93 -44.36 30.09 -5.71
CA SER A 93 -44.01 29.13 -4.67
C SER A 93 -43.90 27.72 -5.25
N ALA A 94 -42.68 27.20 -5.40
CA ALA A 94 -42.45 25.79 -5.68
C ALA A 94 -42.26 25.03 -4.36
N SER A 95 -43.24 24.21 -3.98
CA SER A 95 -43.12 23.26 -2.87
C SER A 95 -41.94 22.30 -3.11
N PRO A 96 -41.18 21.90 -2.07
CA PRO A 96 -40.14 20.91 -2.23
C PRO A 96 -40.77 19.56 -2.58
N SER A 97 -40.68 19.16 -3.84
CA SER A 97 -41.03 17.82 -4.28
C SER A 97 -40.10 16.83 -3.58
N THR A 98 -40.66 16.07 -2.65
CA THR A 98 -40.01 14.93 -2.01
C THR A 98 -39.68 13.90 -3.09
N SER A 99 -38.44 13.93 -3.58
CA SER A 99 -37.86 12.82 -4.33
C SER A 99 -37.83 11.60 -3.42
N THR A 100 -38.85 10.76 -3.54
CA THR A 100 -38.85 9.40 -3.01
C THR A 100 -37.64 8.69 -3.57
N ALA A 101 -36.60 8.55 -2.75
CA ALA A 101 -35.38 7.85 -3.15
C ALA A 101 -35.78 6.44 -3.61
N ALA A 102 -35.44 6.09 -4.85
CA ALA A 102 -35.63 4.73 -5.35
C ALA A 102 -34.97 3.75 -4.36
N PRO A 103 -35.57 2.56 -4.11
CA PRO A 103 -35.00 1.59 -3.19
C PRO A 103 -33.58 1.27 -3.63
N SER A 104 -32.60 1.67 -2.80
CA SER A 104 -31.19 1.47 -3.08
C SER A 104 -30.95 -0.03 -3.26
N GLN A 105 -30.53 -0.44 -4.46
CA GLN A 105 -30.20 -1.85 -4.70
C GLN A 105 -29.17 -2.30 -3.67
N PRO A 106 -29.35 -3.50 -3.06
CA PRO A 106 -28.43 -3.98 -2.04
C PRO A 106 -27.03 -4.09 -2.64
N TYR A 107 -26.04 -3.51 -1.95
CA TYR A 107 -24.66 -3.51 -2.44
C TYR A 107 -24.11 -4.93 -2.57
N ASP A 108 -23.38 -5.18 -3.66
CA ASP A 108 -22.62 -6.41 -3.83
C ASP A 108 -21.42 -6.43 -2.85
N TRP A 109 -21.58 -7.11 -1.73
CA TRP A 109 -20.53 -7.35 -0.73
C TRP A 109 -19.66 -8.59 -1.06
N SER A 110 -19.79 -9.21 -2.24
CA SER A 110 -18.96 -10.38 -2.61
C SER A 110 -17.56 -10.00 -3.10
N ARG A 111 -17.36 -8.74 -3.51
CA ARG A 111 -16.09 -8.21 -4.00
C ARG A 111 -15.37 -7.42 -2.91
N PRO A 112 -14.03 -7.50 -2.79
CA PRO A 112 -13.25 -6.60 -1.95
C PRO A 112 -13.32 -5.14 -2.45
N PRO A 113 -12.72 -4.18 -1.72
CA PRO A 113 -12.53 -2.83 -2.22
C PRO A 113 -11.69 -2.82 -3.49
N ILE A 114 -12.00 -1.93 -4.44
CA ILE A 114 -11.21 -1.86 -5.66
C ILE A 114 -9.79 -1.36 -5.40
N THR A 115 -8.83 -2.05 -6.02
CA THR A 115 -7.40 -1.74 -5.99
C THR A 115 -7.00 -1.13 -7.34
N ARG A 116 -5.98 -0.26 -7.35
CA ARG A 116 -5.48 0.35 -8.61
C ARG A 116 -5.02 -0.73 -9.59
N ALA A 117 -4.36 -1.78 -9.10
CA ALA A 117 -3.91 -2.92 -9.89
C ALA A 117 -5.08 -3.69 -10.51
N ALA A 118 -6.14 -3.96 -9.74
CA ALA A 118 -7.35 -4.61 -10.23
C ALA A 118 -8.08 -3.76 -11.27
N TYR A 119 -8.19 -2.43 -11.05
CA TYR A 119 -8.79 -1.50 -12.01
C TYR A 119 -8.03 -1.49 -13.34
N LEU A 120 -6.70 -1.32 -13.30
CA LEU A 120 -5.85 -1.34 -14.50
C LEU A 120 -5.94 -2.69 -15.23
N ALA A 121 -5.99 -3.81 -14.51
CA ALA A 121 -6.16 -5.13 -15.10
C ALA A 121 -7.53 -5.29 -15.78
N GLU A 122 -8.61 -4.79 -15.17
CA GLU A 122 -9.97 -4.80 -15.75
C GLU A 122 -10.04 -3.96 -17.04
N GLN A 123 -9.55 -2.71 -16.99
CA GLN A 123 -9.62 -1.77 -18.13
C GLN A 123 -8.67 -2.13 -19.28
N LEU A 124 -7.58 -2.86 -19.03
CA LEU A 124 -6.59 -3.22 -20.04
C LEU A 124 -6.60 -4.71 -20.40
N ALA A 125 -7.56 -5.50 -19.92
CA ALA A 125 -7.66 -6.95 -20.15
C ALA A 125 -7.63 -7.36 -21.64
N ALA A 126 -8.23 -6.53 -22.51
CA ALA A 126 -8.29 -6.77 -23.96
C ALA A 126 -7.04 -6.29 -24.73
N VAL A 127 -6.08 -5.64 -24.06
CA VAL A 127 -4.89 -5.07 -24.71
C VAL A 127 -3.77 -6.11 -24.73
N PRO A 128 -3.24 -6.50 -25.91
CA PRO A 128 -2.19 -7.51 -26.00
C PRO A 128 -0.93 -7.13 -25.22
N PRO A 129 -0.23 -8.10 -24.59
CA PRO A 129 1.04 -7.84 -23.92
C PRO A 129 2.13 -7.40 -24.91
N VAL A 130 3.04 -6.57 -24.42
CA VAL A 130 4.17 -6.02 -25.19
C VAL A 130 5.43 -6.83 -24.89
N CYS A 131 6.15 -7.23 -25.93
CA CYS A 131 7.45 -7.88 -25.78
C CYS A 131 8.53 -6.81 -25.54
N VAL A 132 9.18 -6.89 -24.40
CA VAL A 132 10.32 -6.03 -24.00
C VAL A 132 11.58 -6.86 -23.80
N VAL A 133 12.73 -6.22 -23.84
CA VAL A 133 14.05 -6.84 -23.60
C VAL A 133 14.66 -6.22 -22.35
N GLY A 134 15.10 -7.04 -21.40
CA GLY A 134 15.86 -6.57 -20.25
C GLY A 134 17.21 -5.99 -20.68
N SER A 135 17.71 -4.99 -19.97
CA SER A 135 18.92 -4.24 -20.33
C SER A 135 19.66 -3.78 -19.07
N LEU A 136 20.92 -3.40 -19.23
CA LEU A 136 21.85 -2.97 -18.17
C LEU A 136 21.98 -1.43 -18.09
N MET A 137 21.04 -0.68 -18.69
CA MET A 137 21.15 0.77 -18.84
C MET A 137 20.38 1.50 -17.74
N ASP A 138 21.09 1.76 -16.65
CA ASP A 138 20.55 2.32 -15.40
C ASP A 138 19.87 3.69 -15.55
N SER A 139 20.14 4.46 -16.61
CA SER A 139 19.45 5.73 -16.90
C SER A 139 18.25 5.63 -17.86
N GLY A 140 18.07 4.49 -18.55
CA GLY A 140 17.09 4.36 -19.63
C GLY A 140 15.98 3.33 -19.39
N ASP A 141 16.27 2.23 -18.71
CA ASP A 141 15.38 1.05 -18.62
C ASP A 141 14.33 1.17 -17.50
N CYS A 142 13.13 0.62 -17.66
CA CYS A 142 12.12 0.72 -16.61
C CYS A 142 12.27 -0.37 -15.55
N LEU A 143 11.87 -0.09 -14.30
CA LEU A 143 11.96 -1.03 -13.18
C LEU A 143 10.96 -2.20 -13.30
N LEU A 144 11.18 -3.07 -14.28
CA LEU A 144 10.35 -4.22 -14.67
C LEU A 144 10.90 -5.58 -14.20
N ASP A 145 12.07 -5.60 -13.54
CA ASP A 145 12.80 -6.81 -13.12
C ASP A 145 13.05 -7.83 -14.25
N VAL A 146 13.17 -7.38 -15.51
CA VAL A 146 13.47 -8.25 -16.66
C VAL A 146 14.99 -8.44 -16.76
N PRO A 147 15.53 -9.67 -16.67
CA PRO A 147 16.98 -9.91 -16.76
C PRO A 147 17.59 -9.43 -18.08
N ALA A 148 18.84 -8.97 -18.02
CA ALA A 148 19.54 -8.41 -19.19
C ALA A 148 19.61 -9.40 -20.36
N GLY A 149 19.15 -8.96 -21.54
CA GLY A 149 19.07 -9.76 -22.76
C GLY A 149 17.85 -10.70 -22.83
N GLU A 150 17.07 -10.87 -21.77
CA GLU A 150 15.87 -11.71 -21.77
C GLU A 150 14.70 -11.01 -22.46
N ARG A 151 13.92 -11.77 -23.24
CA ARG A 151 12.75 -11.28 -24.00
C ARG A 151 11.46 -11.70 -23.30
N THR A 152 10.77 -10.74 -22.69
CA THR A 152 9.60 -11.02 -21.84
C THR A 152 8.36 -10.29 -22.37
N TYR A 153 7.23 -11.00 -22.41
CA TYR A 153 5.92 -10.40 -22.74
C TYR A 153 5.26 -9.86 -21.47
N VAL A 154 5.25 -8.53 -21.32
CA VAL A 154 4.68 -7.84 -20.16
C VAL A 154 3.30 -7.31 -20.49
N ARG A 155 2.33 -7.50 -19.58
CA ARG A 155 0.96 -6.99 -19.75
C ARG A 155 0.95 -5.46 -19.70
N VAL A 156 0.11 -4.80 -20.50
CA VAL A 156 0.01 -3.33 -20.50
C VAL A 156 -0.43 -2.78 -19.14
N SER A 157 -1.32 -3.49 -18.42
CA SER A 157 -1.68 -3.16 -17.04
C SER A 157 -0.48 -3.20 -16.08
N GLU A 158 0.48 -4.09 -16.30
CA GLU A 158 1.68 -4.21 -15.47
C GLU A 158 2.68 -3.08 -15.75
N LEU A 159 2.84 -2.69 -17.02
CA LEU A 159 3.62 -1.50 -17.40
C LEU A 159 3.03 -0.24 -16.74
N MET A 160 1.73 -0.01 -16.85
CA MET A 160 1.02 1.12 -16.22
C MET A 160 1.13 1.09 -14.67
N ARG A 161 1.04 -0.10 -14.07
CA ARG A 161 1.14 -0.27 -12.61
C ARG A 161 2.51 0.13 -12.08
N ARG A 162 3.58 -0.20 -12.81
CA ARG A 162 4.98 0.12 -12.45
C ARG A 162 5.43 1.54 -12.81
N GLY A 163 4.67 2.27 -13.64
CA GLY A 163 5.05 3.60 -14.16
C GLY A 163 5.96 3.52 -15.39
N CYS A 164 5.77 2.48 -16.19
CA CYS A 164 6.60 2.14 -17.35
C CYS A 164 5.87 2.33 -18.69
N GLU A 165 4.77 3.07 -18.72
CA GLU A 165 3.89 3.23 -19.88
C GLU A 165 4.57 3.83 -21.12
N LYS A 166 5.64 4.62 -20.94
CA LYS A 166 6.47 5.12 -22.07
C LYS A 166 7.19 4.01 -22.82
N SER A 167 7.31 2.81 -22.24
CA SER A 167 7.84 1.61 -22.90
C SER A 167 6.86 1.00 -23.92
N LEU A 168 5.61 1.45 -23.95
CA LEU A 168 4.62 0.96 -24.93
C LEU A 168 4.99 1.42 -26.35
N PRO A 169 4.72 0.62 -27.40
CA PRO A 169 4.86 1.08 -28.78
C PRO A 169 3.99 2.31 -29.04
N GLU A 170 4.47 3.28 -29.82
CA GLU A 170 3.76 4.55 -30.10
C GLU A 170 2.34 4.32 -30.62
N ARG A 171 2.16 3.32 -31.50
CA ARG A 171 0.83 2.92 -32.01
C ARG A 171 -0.11 2.44 -30.90
N THR A 172 0.42 1.75 -29.89
CA THR A 172 -0.34 1.31 -28.71
C THR A 172 -0.67 2.50 -27.82
N GLN A 173 0.28 3.41 -27.56
CA GLN A 173 0.03 4.64 -26.80
C GLN A 173 -1.06 5.49 -27.45
N ALA A 174 -0.96 5.74 -28.76
CA ALA A 174 -1.97 6.49 -29.52
C ALA A 174 -3.35 5.80 -29.50
N ALA A 175 -3.40 4.48 -29.73
CA ALA A 175 -4.65 3.72 -29.69
C ALA A 175 -5.31 3.76 -28.31
N LEU A 176 -4.53 3.65 -27.23
CA LEU A 176 -5.03 3.77 -25.85
C LEU A 176 -5.58 5.17 -25.57
N SER A 177 -4.88 6.23 -25.98
CA SER A 177 -5.35 7.60 -25.74
C SER A 177 -6.63 7.94 -26.51
N ILE A 178 -6.77 7.47 -27.76
CA ILE A 178 -8.01 7.59 -28.55
C ILE A 178 -9.22 7.01 -27.80
N VAL A 179 -9.05 5.89 -27.09
CA VAL A 179 -10.12 5.25 -26.29
C VAL A 179 -10.12 5.65 -24.81
N ARG A 180 -9.39 6.70 -24.43
CA ARG A 180 -9.23 7.20 -23.05
C ARG A 180 -8.79 6.12 -22.05
N ARG A 181 -7.78 5.34 -22.45
CA ARG A 181 -7.08 4.33 -21.63
C ARG A 181 -5.56 4.57 -21.58
N ASP A 182 -5.14 5.81 -21.76
CA ASP A 182 -3.81 6.27 -21.35
C ASP A 182 -3.72 6.37 -19.81
N ALA A 183 -2.51 6.63 -19.30
CA ALA A 183 -2.24 6.59 -17.86
C ALA A 183 -3.11 7.59 -17.07
N ASP A 184 -3.19 8.84 -17.54
CA ASP A 184 -3.94 9.91 -16.86
C ASP A 184 -5.44 9.64 -16.85
N ALA A 185 -6.01 9.19 -17.98
CA ALA A 185 -7.43 8.84 -18.07
C ALA A 185 -7.79 7.62 -17.21
N LEU A 186 -6.91 6.61 -17.15
CA LEU A 186 -7.09 5.45 -16.26
C LEU A 186 -7.01 5.86 -14.79
N GLU A 187 -6.11 6.78 -14.43
CA GLU A 187 -5.95 7.21 -13.05
C GLU A 187 -7.17 8.00 -12.57
N ALA A 188 -7.61 9.01 -13.34
CA ALA A 188 -8.85 9.74 -13.05
C ALA A 188 -10.08 8.80 -12.99
N GLY A 189 -10.11 7.75 -13.83
CA GLY A 189 -11.14 6.71 -13.80
C GLY A 189 -11.10 5.82 -12.56
N PHE A 190 -9.91 5.47 -12.07
CA PHE A 190 -9.74 4.77 -10.80
C PHE A 190 -10.18 5.64 -9.62
N GLU A 191 -9.74 6.90 -9.56
CA GLU A 191 -10.13 7.85 -8.51
C GLU A 191 -11.65 8.05 -8.44
N ALA A 192 -12.31 8.21 -9.60
CA ALA A 192 -13.76 8.34 -9.67
C ALA A 192 -14.49 7.08 -9.17
N ARG A 193 -14.02 5.88 -9.56
CA ARG A 193 -14.61 4.61 -9.10
C ARG A 193 -14.36 4.38 -7.61
N PHE A 194 -13.17 4.68 -7.12
CA PHE A 194 -12.84 4.61 -5.70
C PHE A 194 -13.69 5.56 -4.86
N ALA A 195 -13.84 6.82 -5.30
CA ALA A 195 -14.71 7.79 -4.64
C ALA A 195 -16.17 7.33 -4.60
N SER A 196 -16.67 6.72 -5.68
CA SER A 196 -18.00 6.12 -5.74
C SER A 196 -18.15 4.96 -4.74
N GLU A 197 -17.18 4.06 -4.62
CA GLU A 197 -17.20 2.99 -3.60
C GLU A 197 -17.16 3.56 -2.17
N SER A 198 -16.33 4.56 -1.91
CA SER A 198 -16.23 5.27 -0.62
C SER A 198 -17.52 6.00 -0.20
N GLN A 199 -18.29 6.52 -1.15
CA GLN A 199 -19.56 7.23 -0.90
C GLN A 199 -20.78 6.29 -0.89
N GLY A 200 -20.69 5.14 -1.55
CA GLY A 200 -21.72 4.11 -1.60
C GLY A 200 -21.46 2.98 -0.61
N ARG A 201 -21.01 1.83 -1.14
CA ARG A 201 -20.83 0.57 -0.40
C ARG A 201 -19.98 0.71 0.87
N TYR A 202 -18.90 1.49 0.83
CA TYR A 202 -17.98 1.68 1.96
C TYR A 202 -18.17 3.00 2.70
N ALA A 203 -19.31 3.67 2.54
CA ALA A 203 -19.70 4.75 3.43
C ALA A 203 -20.04 4.21 4.83
N THR A 204 -19.74 4.98 5.88
CA THR A 204 -19.97 4.61 7.28
C THR A 204 -21.37 4.05 7.53
N LYS A 205 -22.43 4.64 6.94
CA LYS A 205 -23.81 4.16 7.08
C LYS A 205 -24.03 2.76 6.49
N ALA A 206 -23.48 2.49 5.30
CA ALA A 206 -23.60 1.21 4.63
C ALA A 206 -22.82 0.10 5.35
N ILE A 207 -21.60 0.42 5.81
CA ILE A 207 -20.81 -0.49 6.66
C ILE A 207 -21.54 -0.75 7.99
N ALA A 208 -22.08 0.27 8.66
CA ALA A 208 -22.81 0.10 9.91
C ALA A 208 -24.06 -0.79 9.74
N GLN A 209 -24.81 -0.63 8.65
CA GLN A 209 -25.93 -1.52 8.34
C GLN A 209 -25.45 -2.97 8.15
N ARG A 210 -24.43 -3.18 7.30
CA ARG A 210 -23.83 -4.50 7.04
C ARG A 210 -23.31 -5.18 8.30
N LEU A 211 -22.70 -4.42 9.22
CA LEU A 211 -22.24 -4.95 10.50
C LEU A 211 -23.40 -5.35 11.42
N ARG A 212 -24.51 -4.59 11.46
CA ARG A 212 -25.71 -4.99 12.24
C ARG A 212 -26.32 -6.28 11.71
N GLU A 213 -26.46 -6.40 10.39
CA GLU A 213 -26.92 -7.63 9.73
C GLU A 213 -26.01 -8.81 10.13
N ARG A 214 -24.69 -8.67 9.94
CA ARG A 214 -23.73 -9.75 10.19
C ARG A 214 -23.50 -10.10 11.65
N ILE A 215 -23.66 -9.15 12.57
CA ILE A 215 -23.66 -9.43 14.01
C ILE A 215 -25.00 -10.07 14.43
N GLY A 216 -26.11 -9.70 13.80
CA GLY A 216 -27.42 -10.34 13.98
C GLY A 216 -27.45 -11.80 13.52
N ASP A 217 -26.70 -12.13 12.46
CA ASP A 217 -26.52 -13.49 11.94
C ASP A 217 -25.65 -14.41 12.86
N LEU A 218 -24.99 -13.86 13.89
CA LEU A 218 -24.17 -14.65 14.82
C LEU A 218 -25.02 -15.53 15.75
N THR A 219 -24.41 -16.60 16.27
CA THR A 219 -25.05 -17.48 17.24
C THR A 219 -25.46 -16.69 18.50
N PRO A 220 -26.53 -17.10 19.21
CA PRO A 220 -27.01 -16.39 20.40
C PRO A 220 -25.91 -16.12 21.43
N GLU A 221 -25.05 -17.11 21.68
CA GLU A 221 -23.97 -17.08 22.68
C GLU A 221 -22.83 -16.11 22.31
N LEU A 222 -22.70 -15.77 21.01
CA LEU A 222 -21.80 -14.72 20.54
C LEU A 222 -22.46 -13.34 20.62
N ARG A 223 -23.74 -13.23 20.30
CA ARG A 223 -24.49 -11.97 20.39
C ARG A 223 -24.64 -11.49 21.83
N GLU A 224 -24.96 -12.38 22.75
CA GLU A 224 -25.01 -12.11 24.19
C GLU A 224 -23.65 -11.68 24.74
N ALA A 225 -22.57 -12.36 24.33
CA ALA A 225 -21.22 -12.02 24.78
C ALA A 225 -20.70 -10.68 24.21
N LEU A 226 -21.16 -10.28 23.01
CA LEU A 226 -20.93 -8.92 22.49
C LEU A 226 -21.74 -7.87 23.27
N ALA A 227 -23.00 -8.18 23.59
CA ALA A 227 -23.88 -7.30 24.36
C ALA A 227 -23.45 -7.11 25.82
N ALA A 228 -22.71 -8.07 26.40
CA ALA A 228 -22.16 -8.00 27.75
C ALA A 228 -21.08 -6.91 27.95
N GLY A 229 -20.67 -6.17 26.90
CA GLY A 229 -19.78 -5.01 27.02
C GLY A 229 -18.32 -5.31 27.35
N THR A 230 -17.93 -6.58 27.51
CA THR A 230 -16.54 -7.00 27.77
C THR A 230 -15.68 -7.04 26.50
N ALA A 231 -16.30 -6.93 25.32
CA ALA A 231 -15.64 -6.97 24.04
C ALA A 231 -14.79 -5.72 23.78
N TYR A 232 -13.63 -5.91 23.15
CA TYR A 232 -12.74 -4.82 22.73
C TYR A 232 -12.23 -5.06 21.30
N ILE A 233 -11.69 -4.02 20.69
CA ILE A 233 -11.16 -4.08 19.33
C ILE A 233 -9.64 -4.19 19.40
N GLU A 234 -9.04 -5.08 18.60
CA GLU A 234 -7.60 -5.11 18.34
C GLU A 234 -7.36 -4.83 16.86
N VAL A 235 -6.44 -3.90 16.58
CA VAL A 235 -6.12 -3.49 15.21
C VAL A 235 -4.64 -3.73 14.94
N PRO A 236 -4.32 -4.54 13.92
CA PRO A 236 -2.94 -4.75 13.54
C PRO A 236 -2.30 -3.45 13.07
N ARG A 237 -1.03 -3.29 13.42
CA ARG A 237 -0.12 -2.28 12.90
C ARG A 237 1.06 -3.01 12.30
N LEU A 238 1.35 -2.71 11.04
CA LEU A 238 2.47 -3.29 10.29
C LEU A 238 3.47 -2.20 9.97
N THR A 239 4.74 -2.51 10.19
CA THR A 239 5.84 -1.70 9.66
C THR A 239 6.10 -2.12 8.20
N PHE A 240 6.09 -1.17 7.27
CA PHE A 240 6.40 -1.35 5.87
C PHE A 240 7.72 -0.66 5.55
N GLN A 241 8.75 -1.46 5.31
CA GLN A 241 10.05 -0.97 4.89
C GLN A 241 10.11 -1.00 3.37
N ARG A 242 10.32 0.15 2.71
CA ARG A 242 10.58 0.12 1.27
C ARG A 242 11.86 -0.67 1.02
N VAL A 243 11.85 -1.48 -0.04
CA VAL A 243 13.00 -2.23 -0.54
C VAL A 243 13.31 -1.88 -1.98
N VAL A 244 14.57 -2.11 -2.33
CA VAL A 244 15.17 -1.94 -3.65
C VAL A 244 15.70 -3.30 -4.10
N ARG A 245 15.49 -3.66 -5.37
CA ARG A 245 15.89 -4.95 -5.94
C ARG A 245 16.88 -4.73 -7.08
N GLY A 246 18.04 -5.39 -6.99
CA GLY A 246 19.09 -5.33 -8.00
C GLY A 246 19.92 -4.03 -7.98
N THR A 247 21.10 -4.12 -8.58
CA THR A 247 22.13 -3.06 -8.63
C THR A 247 21.65 -1.79 -9.35
N GLN A 248 20.84 -1.93 -10.40
CA GLN A 248 20.25 -0.83 -11.16
C GLN A 248 19.37 0.08 -10.30
N GLU A 249 18.39 -0.50 -9.59
CA GLU A 249 17.51 0.28 -8.73
C GLU A 249 18.26 0.84 -7.51
N ALA A 250 19.29 0.14 -7.02
CA ALA A 250 20.18 0.65 -5.97
C ALA A 250 20.89 1.93 -6.38
N GLN A 251 21.51 1.95 -7.57
CA GLN A 251 22.13 3.14 -8.12
C GLN A 251 21.12 4.29 -8.33
N ARG A 252 19.92 4.01 -8.85
CA ARG A 252 18.84 5.02 -8.97
C ARG A 252 18.40 5.66 -7.66
N ASN A 253 18.58 4.95 -6.55
CA ASN A 253 18.26 5.45 -5.21
C ASN A 253 19.49 5.99 -4.46
N ASN A 254 20.63 6.12 -5.15
CA ASN A 254 21.94 6.51 -4.60
C ASN A 254 22.40 5.60 -3.45
N LEU A 255 22.06 4.31 -3.52
CA LEU A 255 22.48 3.27 -2.59
C LEU A 255 23.74 2.59 -3.14
N PHE A 256 24.91 3.02 -2.66
CA PHE A 256 26.22 2.46 -3.04
C PHE A 256 26.50 1.12 -2.33
N LEU A 257 25.57 0.17 -2.48
CA LEU A 257 25.62 -1.15 -1.88
C LEU A 257 25.94 -2.18 -2.96
N ARG A 258 26.91 -3.07 -2.68
CA ARG A 258 27.09 -4.30 -3.48
C ARG A 258 25.94 -5.25 -3.16
N ILE A 259 24.83 -5.09 -3.87
CA ILE A 259 23.75 -6.09 -3.87
C ILE A 259 24.31 -7.33 -4.56
N PRO A 260 24.41 -8.49 -3.88
CA PRO A 260 24.84 -9.72 -4.53
C PRO A 260 23.88 -10.08 -5.65
N ASP A 261 24.40 -10.67 -6.72
CA ASP A 261 23.59 -11.00 -7.89
C ASP A 261 22.38 -11.87 -7.51
N ARG A 262 21.21 -11.44 -8.01
CA ARG A 262 19.85 -12.02 -7.88
C ARG A 262 19.07 -11.66 -6.60
N ASP A 263 17.98 -10.93 -6.84
CA ASP A 263 16.71 -10.89 -6.10
C ASP A 263 16.68 -10.56 -4.60
N VAL A 264 17.82 -10.37 -3.92
CA VAL A 264 17.82 -9.95 -2.51
C VAL A 264 17.22 -8.54 -2.37
N PRO A 265 16.08 -8.36 -1.67
CA PRO A 265 15.49 -7.06 -1.45
C PRO A 265 16.27 -6.30 -0.38
N VAL A 266 16.80 -5.14 -0.72
CA VAL A 266 17.60 -4.31 0.19
C VAL A 266 16.75 -3.17 0.74
N PRO A 267 16.60 -3.04 2.08
CA PRO A 267 15.92 -1.91 2.71
C PRO A 267 16.44 -0.54 2.23
N ALA A 268 15.50 0.37 1.92
CA ALA A 268 15.78 1.70 1.41
C ALA A 268 14.83 2.74 2.03
N GLY A 269 15.37 3.85 2.52
CA GLY A 269 14.59 4.91 3.18
C GLY A 269 14.02 4.49 4.54
N ASP A 270 13.19 5.36 5.12
CA ASP A 270 12.60 5.13 6.44
C ASP A 270 11.46 4.10 6.42
N ALA A 271 11.29 3.41 7.55
CA ALA A 271 10.21 2.46 7.75
C ALA A 271 8.89 3.21 8.05
N LEU A 272 7.86 2.98 7.24
CA LEU A 272 6.50 3.46 7.52
C LEU A 272 5.82 2.49 8.48
N THR A 273 4.93 2.96 9.36
CA THR A 273 4.09 2.07 10.18
C THR A 273 2.63 2.47 10.06
N ASP A 274 1.84 1.61 9.42
CA ASP A 274 0.42 1.85 9.18
C ASP A 274 -0.44 0.88 9.99
N GLU A 275 -1.69 1.28 10.22
CA GLU A 275 -2.73 0.46 10.84
C GLU A 275 -3.48 -0.32 9.76
N ALA A 276 -4.06 -1.47 10.11
CA ALA A 276 -4.89 -2.25 9.18
C ALA A 276 -5.98 -1.36 8.55
N THR A 277 -5.91 -1.23 7.23
CA THR A 277 -6.73 -0.30 6.46
C THR A 277 -8.10 -0.90 6.14
N LEU A 278 -8.20 -2.21 5.98
CA LEU A 278 -9.43 -2.88 5.57
C LEU A 278 -10.07 -3.76 6.64
N GLY A 279 -9.42 -3.95 7.80
CA GLY A 279 -9.97 -4.79 8.86
C GLY A 279 -9.45 -4.55 10.28
N ALA A 280 -10.07 -5.25 11.22
CA ALA A 280 -9.79 -5.25 12.65
C ALA A 280 -10.28 -6.57 13.28
N PHE A 281 -9.92 -6.82 14.53
CA PHE A 281 -10.43 -7.95 15.30
C PHE A 281 -11.36 -7.47 16.42
N ILE A 282 -12.47 -8.19 16.63
CA ILE A 282 -13.23 -8.10 17.89
C ILE A 282 -12.75 -9.24 18.79
N ARG A 283 -12.40 -8.89 20.02
CA ARG A 283 -11.91 -9.81 21.06
C ARG A 283 -12.95 -9.86 22.17
N ILE A 284 -13.48 -11.04 22.43
CA ILE A 284 -14.59 -11.28 23.36
C ILE A 284 -14.10 -12.20 24.49
N PRO A 285 -13.71 -11.64 25.66
CA PRO A 285 -13.38 -12.45 26.84
C PRO A 285 -14.56 -13.31 27.29
N GLY A 286 -14.25 -14.49 27.81
CA GLY A 286 -15.21 -15.39 28.46
C GLY A 286 -14.48 -16.42 29.31
N GLU A 287 -15.24 -17.24 30.03
CA GLU A 287 -14.72 -18.24 30.97
C GLU A 287 -13.80 -19.27 30.28
N ASN A 288 -14.17 -19.69 29.06
CA ASN A 288 -13.40 -20.63 28.24
C ASN A 288 -12.32 -19.95 27.36
N GLY A 289 -11.84 -18.78 27.76
CA GLY A 289 -10.84 -17.99 27.02
C GLY A 289 -11.44 -16.90 26.12
N VAL A 290 -10.60 -16.33 25.25
CA VAL A 290 -10.98 -15.17 24.42
C VAL A 290 -11.38 -15.61 23.02
N ARG A 291 -12.65 -15.43 22.67
CA ARG A 291 -13.17 -15.64 21.31
C ARG A 291 -12.73 -14.47 20.41
N THR A 292 -12.36 -14.75 19.16
CA THR A 292 -11.90 -13.74 18.20
C THR A 292 -12.77 -13.77 16.95
N LEU A 293 -13.27 -12.59 16.55
CA LEU A 293 -13.90 -12.38 15.25
C LEU A 293 -13.00 -11.47 14.41
N LEU A 294 -12.74 -11.84 13.16
CA LEU A 294 -12.26 -10.89 12.16
C LEU A 294 -13.43 -10.02 11.71
N VAL A 295 -13.17 -8.72 11.53
CA VAL A 295 -14.04 -7.79 10.80
C VAL A 295 -13.22 -7.22 9.65
N SER A 296 -13.62 -7.48 8.40
CA SER A 296 -12.85 -7.06 7.22
C SER A 296 -13.75 -6.69 6.04
N LEU A 297 -13.43 -5.59 5.36
CA LEU A 297 -14.07 -5.19 4.10
C LEU A 297 -13.59 -6.01 2.90
N SER A 298 -12.45 -6.69 3.02
CA SER A 298 -11.90 -7.57 1.98
C SER A 298 -12.61 -8.93 1.91
N THR A 299 -13.28 -9.36 2.98
CA THR A 299 -13.96 -10.67 3.03
C THR A 299 -15.46 -10.56 2.74
N ARG A 300 -16.00 -11.56 2.03
CA ARG A 300 -17.44 -11.67 1.72
C ARG A 300 -18.31 -11.79 2.98
N ALA A 301 -17.78 -12.44 4.03
CA ALA A 301 -18.46 -12.59 5.31
C ALA A 301 -18.62 -11.24 6.02
N THR A 302 -17.63 -10.36 5.89
CA THR A 302 -17.47 -9.09 6.62
C THR A 302 -17.21 -9.26 8.11
N VAL A 303 -17.88 -10.19 8.78
CA VAL A 303 -17.61 -10.64 10.15
C VAL A 303 -17.49 -12.17 10.14
N GLU A 304 -16.41 -12.73 10.65
CA GLU A 304 -16.20 -14.18 10.71
C GLU A 304 -15.39 -14.62 11.94
N PRO A 305 -15.69 -15.78 12.56
CA PRO A 305 -14.92 -16.32 13.67
C PRO A 305 -13.56 -16.86 13.19
N VAL A 306 -12.48 -16.48 13.87
CA VAL A 306 -11.12 -16.95 13.54
C VAL A 306 -10.53 -17.77 14.69
N ARG A 307 -9.84 -18.87 14.34
CA ARG A 307 -9.22 -19.79 15.31
C ARG A 307 -7.81 -19.37 15.73
N HIS A 308 -7.10 -18.69 14.84
CA HIS A 308 -5.78 -18.12 15.13
C HIS A 308 -5.91 -16.88 16.02
N ASP A 309 -4.88 -16.60 16.81
CA ASP A 309 -4.76 -15.30 17.46
C ASP A 309 -4.57 -14.17 16.41
N PRO A 310 -4.86 -12.90 16.75
CA PRO A 310 -4.73 -11.78 15.84
C PRO A 310 -3.35 -11.60 15.18
N MET A 311 -2.24 -11.91 15.86
CA MET A 311 -0.90 -11.77 15.28
C MET A 311 -0.63 -12.87 14.25
N THR A 312 -0.92 -14.12 14.60
CA THR A 312 -0.79 -15.26 13.67
C THR A 312 -1.71 -15.09 12.46
N TYR A 313 -2.97 -14.68 12.66
CA TYR A 313 -3.88 -14.41 11.54
C TYR A 313 -3.34 -13.28 10.64
N THR A 314 -2.85 -12.19 11.22
CA THR A 314 -2.29 -11.07 10.44
C THR A 314 -1.09 -11.50 9.60
N GLY A 315 -0.19 -12.32 10.14
CA GLY A 315 0.98 -12.82 9.40
C GLY A 315 0.63 -13.75 8.24
N LEU A 316 -0.52 -14.42 8.30
CA LEU A 316 -1.00 -15.33 7.25
C LEU A 316 -1.91 -14.65 6.21
N HIS A 317 -2.61 -13.58 6.60
CA HIS A 317 -3.70 -12.96 5.83
C HIS A 317 -3.58 -11.43 5.80
N ILE A 318 -2.41 -10.93 5.38
CA ILE A 318 -2.11 -9.49 5.28
C ILE A 318 -3.09 -8.79 4.32
N ASP A 319 -3.42 -9.44 3.20
CA ASP A 319 -4.37 -8.99 2.18
C ASP A 319 -5.80 -8.81 2.72
N HIS A 320 -6.24 -9.66 3.66
CA HIS A 320 -7.53 -9.51 4.32
C HIS A 320 -7.60 -8.25 5.22
N LEU A 321 -6.46 -7.67 5.62
CA LEU A 321 -6.38 -6.59 6.62
C LEU A 321 -5.85 -5.28 6.05
N PHE A 322 -4.96 -5.34 5.06
CA PHE A 322 -4.28 -4.21 4.41
C PHE A 322 -4.55 -4.12 2.90
N GLY A 323 -5.18 -5.14 2.31
CA GLY A 323 -5.39 -5.26 0.85
C GLY A 323 -4.09 -5.46 0.08
N ASP A 324 -4.08 -5.08 -1.21
CA ASP A 324 -2.89 -5.14 -2.07
C ASP A 324 -1.74 -4.28 -1.50
N VAL A 325 -0.75 -4.93 -0.87
CA VAL A 325 0.52 -4.30 -0.47
C VAL A 325 1.45 -4.19 -1.69
N PRO A 326 1.99 -3.02 -2.04
CA PRO A 326 2.92 -2.89 -3.17
C PRO A 326 4.21 -3.71 -2.98
N GLU A 327 4.67 -4.41 -4.02
CA GLU A 327 5.79 -5.39 -3.96
C GLU A 327 7.19 -4.82 -3.62
N TYR A 328 7.33 -3.49 -3.66
CA TYR A 328 8.53 -2.77 -3.23
C TYR A 328 8.48 -2.41 -1.73
N TYR A 329 7.51 -2.94 -0.98
CA TYR A 329 7.54 -2.99 0.48
C TYR A 329 7.86 -4.39 0.99
N LEU A 330 8.73 -4.47 1.98
CA LEU A 330 8.90 -5.62 2.86
C LEU A 330 8.08 -5.36 4.12
N VAL A 331 7.22 -6.33 4.47
CA VAL A 331 6.43 -6.30 5.70
C VAL A 331 7.33 -6.71 6.87
N GLY A 332 7.44 -5.83 7.85
CA GLY A 332 8.22 -5.99 9.06
C GLY A 332 7.40 -6.49 10.24
N ARG A 333 7.57 -5.86 11.41
CA ARG A 333 6.97 -6.31 12.66
C ARG A 333 5.45 -6.07 12.68
N ILE A 334 4.75 -7.03 13.30
CA ILE A 334 3.33 -6.95 13.61
C ILE A 334 3.16 -6.50 15.06
N HIS A 335 2.36 -5.45 15.28
CA HIS A 335 1.98 -4.97 16.60
C HIS A 335 0.46 -4.88 16.71
N MET A 336 -0.13 -5.22 17.85
CA MET A 336 -1.57 -5.06 18.08
C MET A 336 -1.84 -3.77 18.85
N GLN A 337 -2.65 -2.88 18.28
CA GLN A 337 -3.21 -1.73 18.98
C GLN A 337 -4.57 -2.15 19.57
N LYS A 338 -4.65 -2.22 20.91
CA LYS A 338 -5.92 -2.40 21.60
C LYS A 338 -6.69 -1.08 21.66
N LEU A 339 -7.99 -1.15 21.42
CA LEU A 339 -8.93 -0.04 21.44
C LEU A 339 -10.16 -0.43 22.25
N ALA A 340 -10.74 0.53 22.98
CA ALA A 340 -12.08 0.36 23.52
C ALA A 340 -13.09 0.24 22.37
N ALA A 341 -14.10 -0.62 22.52
CA ALA A 341 -15.24 -0.66 21.60
C ALA A 341 -16.07 0.64 21.68
N GLY A 342 -16.02 1.35 22.81
CA GLY A 342 -16.96 2.42 23.15
C GLY A 342 -18.35 1.86 23.47
N ASP A 343 -19.32 2.76 23.60
CA ASP A 343 -20.71 2.38 23.92
C ASP A 343 -21.45 1.74 22.71
N ASP A 344 -20.99 2.00 21.47
CA ASP A 344 -21.49 1.38 20.25
C ASP A 344 -20.33 0.81 19.41
N LEU A 345 -20.11 -0.50 19.56
CA LEU A 345 -19.13 -1.28 18.79
C LEU A 345 -19.32 -1.16 17.27
N VAL A 346 -20.57 -1.10 16.79
CA VAL A 346 -20.87 -0.99 15.36
C VAL A 346 -20.54 0.40 14.84
N HIS A 347 -20.84 1.45 15.59
CA HIS A 347 -20.44 2.81 15.25
C HIS A 347 -18.90 2.92 15.16
N THR A 348 -18.19 2.46 16.19
CA THR A 348 -16.72 2.49 16.24
C THR A 348 -16.09 1.72 15.08
N LEU A 349 -16.54 0.48 14.83
CA LEU A 349 -16.04 -0.32 13.70
C LEU A 349 -16.37 0.31 12.35
N SER A 350 -17.62 0.74 12.11
CA SER A 350 -18.02 1.29 10.81
C SER A 350 -17.28 2.58 10.46
N LYS A 351 -17.06 3.47 11.44
CA LYS A 351 -16.24 4.66 11.27
C LYS A 351 -14.79 4.29 10.96
N ARG A 352 -14.19 3.37 11.73
CA ARG A 352 -12.79 2.96 11.52
C ARG A 352 -12.58 2.28 10.18
N LEU A 353 -13.49 1.40 9.74
CA LEU A 353 -13.40 0.71 8.46
C LEU A 353 -13.62 1.68 7.27
N HIS A 354 -14.47 2.71 7.43
CA HIS A 354 -14.59 3.77 6.42
C HIS A 354 -13.31 4.62 6.31
N GLU A 355 -12.77 5.08 7.44
CA GLU A 355 -11.50 5.83 7.48
C GLU A 355 -10.32 4.99 6.97
N GLY A 356 -10.29 3.72 7.35
CA GLY A 356 -9.32 2.73 6.88
C GLY A 356 -9.44 2.50 5.37
N HIS A 357 -10.65 2.33 4.82
CA HIS A 357 -10.86 2.26 3.38
C HIS A 357 -10.34 3.52 2.69
N ARG A 358 -10.58 4.73 3.23
CA ARG A 358 -10.01 5.95 2.66
C ARG A 358 -8.47 5.97 2.69
N ARG A 359 -7.83 5.48 3.77
CA ARG A 359 -6.37 5.28 3.85
C ARG A 359 -5.87 4.17 2.91
N TYR A 360 -6.69 3.15 2.65
CA TYR A 360 -6.35 2.05 1.74
C TYR A 360 -6.06 2.55 0.32
N ARG A 361 -6.73 3.62 -0.14
CA ARG A 361 -6.30 4.32 -1.36
C ARG A 361 -4.84 4.71 -1.23
N ASP A 362 -4.49 5.62 -0.33
CA ASP A 362 -3.13 6.17 -0.26
C ASP A 362 -2.05 5.09 -0.06
N PHE A 363 -2.38 4.00 0.65
CA PHE A 363 -1.51 2.85 0.87
C PHE A 363 -1.31 1.96 -0.38
N ALA A 364 -2.38 1.54 -1.07
CA ALA A 364 -2.31 0.62 -2.21
C ALA A 364 -2.23 1.32 -3.58
N TYR A 365 -2.53 2.62 -3.64
CA TYR A 365 -2.32 3.50 -4.79
C TYR A 365 -0.95 4.19 -4.76
N GLY A 366 -0.29 4.25 -3.59
CA GLY A 366 0.94 5.02 -3.38
C GLY A 366 1.92 4.92 -4.55
N LYS A 367 2.48 6.07 -4.95
CA LYS A 367 3.36 6.32 -6.11
C LYS A 367 4.02 5.06 -6.68
N THR A 368 4.00 4.90 -8.01
CA THR A 368 4.58 3.73 -8.68
C THR A 368 6.06 3.53 -8.35
N ARG A 369 6.58 2.31 -8.50
CA ARG A 369 7.98 2.00 -8.21
C ARG A 369 8.95 2.96 -8.93
N GLU A 370 8.66 3.31 -10.19
CA GLU A 370 9.44 4.31 -10.93
C GLU A 370 9.28 5.74 -10.36
N GLN A 371 8.08 6.15 -9.93
CA GLN A 371 7.84 7.46 -9.29
C GLN A 371 8.43 7.59 -7.86
N VAL A 372 8.73 6.47 -7.19
CA VAL A 372 9.35 6.44 -5.86
C VAL A 372 10.88 6.30 -5.94
N ALA A 373 11.43 5.95 -7.11
CA ALA A 373 12.86 6.01 -7.35
C ALA A 373 13.37 7.46 -7.16
N ARG A 374 14.47 7.63 -6.41
CA ARG A 374 15.02 8.96 -6.11
C ARG A 374 15.39 9.73 -7.38
N ASN A 375 16.01 9.03 -8.33
CA ASN A 375 16.29 9.53 -9.67
C ASN A 375 15.25 8.95 -10.65
N SER A 376 13.96 9.25 -10.43
CA SER A 376 12.90 8.94 -11.40
C SER A 376 13.04 9.81 -12.65
N HIS A 377 12.80 9.24 -13.83
CA HIS A 377 12.67 10.02 -15.07
C HIS A 377 11.30 9.78 -15.72
N ALA A 378 10.67 10.84 -16.24
CA ALA A 378 9.35 10.75 -16.86
C ALA A 378 9.35 10.04 -18.24
N ASP A 379 10.54 9.79 -18.79
CA ASP A 379 10.79 9.24 -20.13
C ASP A 379 11.55 7.90 -20.12
N VAL A 380 11.56 7.19 -18.99
CA VAL A 380 12.17 5.84 -18.90
C VAL A 380 11.43 4.86 -19.82
N ARG A 381 12.16 4.07 -20.61
CA ARG A 381 11.61 3.11 -21.60
C ARG A 381 12.37 1.81 -21.59
N GLN A 382 11.67 0.70 -21.41
CA GLN A 382 12.25 -0.61 -21.71
C GLN A 382 12.44 -0.76 -23.23
N PRO A 383 13.61 -1.25 -23.70
CA PRO A 383 13.80 -1.62 -25.09
C PRO A 383 12.73 -2.61 -25.56
N LEU A 384 12.06 -2.28 -26.66
CA LEU A 384 11.11 -3.21 -27.28
C LEU A 384 11.86 -4.36 -27.93
N CYS A 385 11.29 -5.56 -27.83
CA CYS A 385 11.71 -6.68 -28.66
C CYS A 385 11.67 -6.29 -30.13
N GLU A 386 12.77 -6.45 -30.87
CA GLU A 386 12.71 -6.32 -32.32
C GLU A 386 11.59 -7.23 -32.87
N PRO A 387 10.68 -6.71 -33.71
CA PRO A 387 9.76 -7.55 -34.45
C PRO A 387 10.62 -8.48 -35.28
N ARG A 388 10.46 -9.80 -35.08
CA ARG A 388 11.18 -10.83 -35.83
C ARG A 388 11.06 -10.47 -37.31
N ARG A 389 12.14 -9.98 -37.94
CA ARG A 389 12.16 -9.77 -39.39
C ARG A 389 11.76 -11.12 -39.96
N ARG A 390 10.59 -11.20 -40.60
CA ARG A 390 10.20 -12.39 -41.35
C ARG A 390 11.33 -12.59 -42.36
N ARG A 391 12.22 -13.56 -42.10
CA ARG A 391 13.12 -14.07 -43.13
C ARG A 391 12.19 -14.68 -44.16
N LEU A 392 11.84 -13.87 -45.15
CA LEU A 392 11.19 -14.36 -46.36
C LEU A 392 12.02 -15.54 -46.81
N SER A 393 11.38 -16.69 -47.00
CA SER A 393 12.10 -17.86 -47.50
C SER A 393 12.76 -17.48 -48.84
N ARG A 394 13.85 -18.16 -49.20
CA ARG A 394 14.53 -17.89 -50.49
C ARG A 394 13.54 -17.97 -51.66
N THR A 395 12.52 -18.82 -51.54
CA THR A 395 11.34 -18.94 -52.40
C THR A 395 10.49 -17.66 -52.47
N GLN A 396 10.14 -17.05 -51.33
CA GLN A 396 9.35 -15.81 -51.29
C GLN A 396 10.10 -14.59 -51.86
N LEU A 397 11.43 -14.57 -51.77
CA LEU A 397 12.26 -13.54 -52.43
C LEU A 397 12.33 -13.73 -53.95
N LEU A 398 12.28 -14.97 -54.44
CA LEU A 398 12.25 -15.27 -55.88
C LEU A 398 10.93 -14.86 -56.52
N PHE A 399 9.78 -15.20 -55.93
CA PHE A 399 8.47 -14.80 -56.46
C PHE A 399 8.32 -13.27 -56.60
N ARG A 400 8.92 -12.49 -55.69
CA ARG A 400 8.86 -11.01 -55.76
C ARG A 400 9.72 -10.41 -56.87
N ARG A 401 10.65 -11.16 -57.48
CA ARG A 401 11.38 -10.74 -58.70
C ARG A 401 10.62 -11.11 -59.98
N VAL A 402 9.83 -12.17 -59.98
CA VAL A 402 9.08 -12.62 -61.17
C VAL A 402 7.85 -11.74 -61.44
N SER A 403 7.27 -11.10 -60.41
CA SER A 403 6.14 -10.15 -60.58
C SER A 403 6.55 -8.70 -60.88
N LEU A 404 7.82 -8.45 -61.23
CA LEU A 404 8.37 -7.13 -61.58
C LEU A 404 9.28 -7.19 -62.84
N GLY A 405 9.15 -8.24 -63.64
CA GLY A 405 9.79 -8.40 -64.95
C GLY A 405 8.76 -8.38 -66.06
#